data_AF-A0A7C7G5M2-F1
#
_entry.id   AF-A0A7C7G5M2-F1
#
_cell.length_a   1.000
_cell.length_b   1.000
_cell.length_c   1.000
_cell.angle_alpha   90.00
_cell.angle_beta   90.00
_cell.angle_gamma   90.00
#
_symmetry.space_group_name_H-M   'P 1'
#
loop_
_entity.id
_entity.type
_entity.pdbx_description
1 polymer ?
#
loop_
_entity_poly.entity_id
_entity_poly.type
_entity_poly.pdbx_seq_one_letter_code
_entity_poly.pdbx_strand_id
1 'polypeptide(L)'
;METAESVINDALQEILVQASEQALQTVDFQTGRRYLNRMMTTTPFNLLGFTTVTNPSDAITVPDGAIEGVVFNLAKRLLTTYDVALTPELLQSARDGLAEIRKIAVVVKPTSFPCTLPIGSGNEQENTFNNQHFYPCPDDEL
;
A
#
# COMPACT_ATOMS: atom_id res chain seq x y z
N MET A 1 7.74 -7.73 -14.10
CA MET A 1 7.20 -8.61 -13.05
C MET A 1 8.37 -9.03 -12.19
N GLU A 2 8.43 -8.48 -10.99
CA GLU A 2 9.53 -8.69 -10.03
C GLU A 2 9.33 -10.00 -9.25
N THR A 3 10.43 -10.63 -8.86
CA THR A 3 10.43 -11.80 -7.97
C THR A 3 10.65 -11.38 -6.53
N ALA A 4 10.25 -12.21 -5.58
CA ALA A 4 10.50 -11.95 -4.17
C ALA A 4 12.00 -11.90 -3.84
N GLU A 5 12.82 -12.68 -4.53
CA GLU A 5 14.27 -12.63 -4.40
C GLU A 5 14.82 -11.26 -4.78
N SER A 6 14.40 -10.70 -5.92
CA SER A 6 14.82 -9.39 -6.41
C SER A 6 14.50 -8.29 -5.40
N VAL A 7 13.24 -8.21 -4.95
CA VAL A 7 12.78 -7.20 -3.99
C VAL A 7 13.50 -7.28 -2.65
N ILE A 8 13.77 -8.50 -2.15
CA ILE A 8 14.50 -8.68 -0.89
C ILE A 8 15.99 -8.33 -1.07
N ASN A 9 16.59 -8.67 -2.20
CA ASN A 9 17.97 -8.33 -2.51
C ASN A 9 18.16 -6.82 -2.58
N ASP A 10 17.31 -6.11 -3.33
CA ASP A 10 17.33 -4.65 -3.42
C ASP A 10 17.22 -4.00 -2.04
N ALA A 11 16.31 -4.50 -1.18
CA ALA A 11 16.15 -3.99 0.18
C ALA A 11 17.40 -4.22 1.07
N LEU A 12 18.16 -5.29 0.82
CA LEU A 12 19.41 -5.60 1.54
C LEU A 12 20.60 -4.79 1.00
N GLN A 13 20.60 -4.48 -0.30
CA GLN A 13 21.59 -3.58 -0.92
C GLN A 13 21.44 -2.15 -0.40
N GLU A 14 20.19 -1.68 -0.21
CA GLU A 14 19.91 -0.34 0.34
C GLU A 14 20.44 -0.14 1.76
N ILE A 15 20.46 -1.19 2.59
CA ILE A 15 21.05 -1.13 3.93
C ILE A 15 22.55 -1.45 3.94
N LEU A 16 23.18 -1.56 2.76
CA LEU A 16 24.60 -1.88 2.55
C LEU A 16 25.05 -3.20 3.22
N VAL A 17 24.12 -4.10 3.50
CA VAL A 17 24.41 -5.41 4.11
C VAL A 17 24.91 -6.40 3.07
N GLN A 18 24.53 -6.22 1.81
CA GLN A 18 25.03 -7.00 0.68
C GLN A 18 25.64 -6.09 -0.39
N ALA A 19 26.80 -6.49 -0.91
CA ALA A 19 27.33 -5.91 -2.14
C ALA A 19 26.48 -6.37 -3.32
N SER A 20 26.29 -5.51 -4.33
CA SER A 20 25.39 -5.74 -5.48
C SER A 20 25.63 -7.06 -6.25
N GLU A 21 26.82 -7.66 -6.10
CA GLU A 21 27.22 -8.89 -6.80
C GLU A 21 27.19 -10.16 -5.92
N GLN A 22 26.83 -10.06 -4.64
CA GLN A 22 26.82 -11.22 -3.75
C GLN A 22 25.50 -11.98 -3.84
N ALA A 23 25.58 -13.31 -3.98
CA ALA A 23 24.41 -14.17 -3.95
C ALA A 23 23.70 -14.08 -2.59
N LEU A 24 22.37 -13.94 -2.62
CA LEU A 24 21.54 -13.84 -1.44
C LEU A 24 21.65 -15.12 -0.58
N GLN A 25 22.08 -14.97 0.66
CA GLN A 25 22.13 -16.10 1.58
C GLN A 25 20.72 -16.59 1.95
N THR A 26 20.55 -17.90 2.12
CA THR A 26 19.25 -18.49 2.47
C THR A 26 18.69 -17.94 3.78
N VAL A 27 19.54 -17.65 4.77
CA VAL A 27 19.13 -17.08 6.06
C VAL A 27 18.59 -15.65 5.92
N ASP A 28 19.22 -14.84 5.07
CA ASP A 28 18.80 -13.47 4.80
C ASP A 28 17.48 -13.47 4.04
N PHE A 29 17.33 -14.33 3.05
CA PHE A 29 16.05 -14.51 2.35
C PHE A 29 14.93 -14.90 3.31
N GLN A 30 15.15 -15.88 4.20
CA GLN A 30 14.13 -16.29 5.16
C GLN A 30 13.72 -15.15 6.11
N THR A 31 14.68 -14.35 6.54
CA THR A 31 14.46 -13.18 7.40
C THR A 31 13.71 -12.08 6.66
N GLY A 32 14.19 -11.70 5.47
CA GLY A 32 13.57 -10.73 4.58
C GLY A 32 12.13 -11.10 4.24
N ARG A 33 11.90 -12.34 3.81
CA ARG A 33 10.57 -12.89 3.52
C ARG A 33 9.62 -12.76 4.71
N ARG A 34 10.08 -13.08 5.93
CA ARG A 34 9.25 -12.99 7.14
C ARG A 34 8.82 -11.54 7.40
N TYR A 35 9.74 -10.58 7.29
CA TYR A 35 9.44 -9.17 7.49
C TYR A 35 8.60 -8.58 6.36
N LEU A 36 8.84 -8.99 5.11
CA LEU A 36 8.04 -8.62 3.95
C LEU A 36 6.60 -9.08 4.14
N ASN A 37 6.37 -10.38 4.38
CA ASN A 37 5.03 -10.91 4.60
C ASN A 37 4.31 -10.19 5.76
N ARG A 38 5.01 -9.93 6.88
CA ARG A 38 4.46 -9.16 8.02
C ARG A 38 4.20 -7.69 7.69
N MET A 39 4.98 -7.08 6.80
CA MET A 39 4.75 -5.70 6.35
C MET A 39 3.50 -5.62 5.49
N MET A 40 3.35 -6.56 4.57
CA MET A 40 2.23 -6.58 3.65
C MET A 40 0.88 -6.86 4.32
N THR A 41 0.85 -7.37 5.56
CA THR A 41 -0.39 -7.46 6.35
C THR A 41 -0.79 -6.13 7.02
N THR A 42 0.05 -5.10 6.99
CA THR A 42 -0.21 -3.82 7.66
C THR A 42 -0.73 -2.76 6.69
N THR A 43 -1.64 -1.89 7.14
CA THR A 43 -2.15 -0.77 6.33
C THR A 43 -1.06 0.29 6.12
N PRO A 44 -0.87 0.82 4.89
CA PRO A 44 -1.69 0.66 3.68
C PRO A 44 -1.33 -0.52 2.77
N PHE A 45 -0.28 -1.28 3.06
CA PHE A 45 0.23 -2.34 2.19
C PHE A 45 -0.75 -3.49 1.93
N ASN A 46 -1.65 -3.77 2.89
CA ASN A 46 -2.66 -4.82 2.78
C ASN A 46 -3.67 -4.59 1.64
N LEU A 47 -3.77 -3.37 1.12
CA LEU A 47 -4.70 -3.00 0.05
C LEU A 47 -4.09 -3.18 -1.35
N LEU A 48 -2.81 -3.55 -1.46
CA LEU A 48 -2.09 -3.68 -2.73
C LEU A 48 -2.34 -5.02 -3.46
N GLY A 49 -3.08 -5.95 -2.86
CA GLY A 49 -3.31 -7.28 -3.46
C GLY A 49 -2.10 -8.23 -3.39
N PHE A 50 -1.24 -8.04 -2.39
CA PHE A 50 -0.06 -8.89 -2.18
C PHE A 50 -0.44 -10.33 -1.78
N THR A 51 0.16 -11.31 -2.46
CA THR A 51 0.13 -12.72 -2.07
C THR A 51 1.36 -13.07 -1.23
N THR A 52 1.16 -13.86 -0.18
CA THR A 52 2.25 -14.29 0.70
C THR A 52 3.33 -15.06 -0.07
N VAL A 53 4.57 -14.62 0.08
CA VAL A 53 5.74 -15.24 -0.54
C VAL A 53 6.21 -16.42 0.30
N THR A 54 6.52 -17.54 -0.36
CA THR A 54 7.10 -18.73 0.26
C THR A 54 8.51 -19.04 -0.27
N ASN A 55 8.70 -18.96 -1.59
CA ASN A 55 9.93 -19.27 -2.29
C ASN A 55 10.56 -18.02 -2.92
N PRO A 56 11.87 -18.01 -3.20
CA PRO A 56 12.55 -16.88 -3.84
C PRO A 56 12.01 -16.55 -5.24
N SER A 57 11.63 -17.58 -5.99
CA SER A 57 11.08 -17.48 -7.33
C SER A 57 9.61 -17.04 -7.39
N ASP A 58 8.95 -16.86 -6.24
CA ASP A 58 7.55 -16.43 -6.23
C ASP A 58 7.44 -15.00 -6.77
N ALA A 59 6.50 -14.76 -7.68
CA ALA A 59 6.25 -13.45 -8.25
C ALA A 59 5.56 -12.53 -7.23
N ILE A 60 5.95 -11.26 -7.20
CA ILE A 60 5.29 -10.24 -6.38
C ILE A 60 4.06 -9.72 -7.15
N THR A 61 2.87 -9.85 -6.56
CA THR A 61 1.58 -9.44 -7.17
C THR A 61 1.23 -7.96 -6.93
N VAL A 62 2.17 -7.16 -6.46
CA VAL A 62 2.00 -5.74 -6.16
C VAL A 62 2.10 -4.92 -7.46
N PRO A 63 1.34 -3.81 -7.61
CA PRO A 63 1.49 -2.92 -8.75
C PRO A 63 2.92 -2.38 -8.89
N ASP A 64 3.44 -2.26 -10.12
CA ASP A 64 4.82 -1.84 -10.39
C ASP A 64 5.18 -0.51 -9.70
N GLY A 65 4.26 0.46 -9.70
CA GLY A 65 4.47 1.76 -9.04
C GLY A 65 4.55 1.72 -7.50
N ALA A 66 4.25 0.58 -6.86
CA ALA A 66 4.38 0.39 -5.42
C ALA A 66 5.62 -0.42 -5.02
N ILE A 67 6.35 -1.00 -5.98
CA ILE A 67 7.49 -1.88 -5.71
C ILE A 67 8.62 -1.13 -5.00
N GLU A 68 9.01 0.03 -5.53
CA GLU A 68 10.06 0.88 -4.94
C GLU A 68 9.73 1.25 -3.49
N GLY A 69 8.47 1.61 -3.24
CA GLY A 69 8.00 1.90 -1.88
C GLY A 69 8.04 0.68 -0.95
N VAL A 70 7.80 -0.52 -1.47
CA VAL A 70 7.92 -1.78 -0.71
C VAL A 70 9.39 -2.05 -0.37
N VAL A 71 10.32 -1.88 -1.31
CA VAL A 71 11.77 -2.08 -1.11
C VAL A 71 12.28 -1.19 0.03
N PHE A 72 12.08 0.14 -0.05
CA PHE A 72 12.61 1.05 0.96
C PHE A 72 11.96 0.88 2.34
N ASN A 73 10.65 0.57 2.38
CA ASN A 73 9.98 0.33 3.66
C ASN A 73 10.38 -1.02 4.27
N LEU A 74 10.70 -2.02 3.45
CA LEU A 74 11.27 -3.29 3.91
C LEU A 74 12.68 -3.08 4.47
N ALA A 75 13.54 -2.39 3.72
CA ALA A 75 14.91 -2.02 4.13
C ALA A 75 14.90 -1.35 5.51
N LYS A 76 14.03 -0.34 5.70
CA LYS A 76 13.85 0.34 6.99
C LYS A 76 13.47 -0.61 8.14
N ARG A 77 12.66 -1.64 7.90
CA ARG A 77 12.30 -2.63 8.94
C ARG A 77 13.48 -3.55 9.26
N LEU A 78 14.27 -3.92 8.26
CA LEU A 78 15.43 -4.79 8.40
C LEU A 78 16.59 -4.13 9.14
N LEU A 79 16.73 -2.80 9.12
CA LEU A 79 17.77 -2.06 9.88
C LEU A 79 17.91 -2.53 11.33
N THR A 80 16.77 -2.73 12.01
CA THR A 80 16.75 -3.19 13.42
C THR A 80 17.32 -4.59 13.63
N THR A 81 17.25 -5.44 12.61
CA THR A 81 17.74 -6.83 12.68
C THR A 81 19.24 -6.90 12.39
N TYR A 82 19.75 -6.00 11.53
CA TYR A 82 21.16 -5.95 11.14
C TYR A 82 21.98 -4.91 11.92
N ASP A 83 21.38 -4.22 12.90
CA ASP A 83 22.01 -3.16 13.71
C ASP A 83 22.67 -2.05 12.87
N VAL A 84 22.01 -1.70 11.76
CA VAL A 84 22.48 -0.65 10.83
C VAL A 84 21.78 0.67 11.14
N ALA A 85 22.54 1.77 11.11
CA ALA A 85 22.00 3.10 11.32
C ALA A 85 21.09 3.54 10.15
N LEU A 86 19.99 4.22 10.48
CA LEU A 86 19.08 4.78 9.49
C LEU A 86 19.71 6.02 8.84
N THR A 87 19.94 5.97 7.52
CA THR A 87 20.37 7.13 6.73
C THR A 87 19.19 8.07 6.45
N PRO A 88 19.42 9.38 6.36
CA PRO A 88 18.36 10.34 6.05
C PRO A 88 17.79 10.16 4.64
N GLU A 89 18.60 9.71 3.68
CA GLU A 89 18.18 9.41 2.31
C GLU A 89 17.18 8.24 2.29
N LEU A 90 17.51 7.13 2.96
CA LEU A 90 16.61 5.97 3.06
C LEU A 90 15.30 6.34 3.78
N LEU A 91 15.37 7.19 4.81
CA LEU A 91 14.18 7.67 5.50
C LEU A 91 13.28 8.50 4.57
N GLN A 92 13.87 9.35 3.72
CA GLN A 92 13.12 10.15 2.76
C GLN A 92 12.49 9.27 1.68
N SER A 93 13.26 8.38 1.05
CA SER A 93 12.74 7.43 0.04
C SER A 93 11.65 6.52 0.59
N ALA A 94 11.79 6.04 1.83
CA ALA A 94 10.74 5.25 2.48
C ALA A 94 9.45 6.05 2.73
N ARG A 95 9.55 7.35 3.04
CA ARG A 95 8.39 8.25 3.21
C ARG A 95 7.70 8.51 1.88
N ASP A 96 8.46 8.82 0.84
CA ASP A 96 7.93 9.11 -0.49
C ASP A 96 7.28 7.86 -1.09
N GLY A 97 7.93 6.71 -0.98
CA GLY A 97 7.36 5.43 -1.39
C GLY A 97 6.09 5.05 -0.62
N LEU A 98 6.01 5.34 0.69
CA LEU A 98 4.77 5.15 1.46
C LEU A 98 3.66 6.09 0.98
N ALA A 99 3.99 7.33 0.61
CA ALA A 99 3.02 8.28 0.08
C ALA A 99 2.45 7.82 -1.28
N GLU A 100 3.30 7.32 -2.18
CA GLU A 100 2.86 6.75 -3.46
C GLU A 100 1.99 5.50 -3.26
N ILE A 101 2.40 4.59 -2.36
CA ILE A 101 1.58 3.43 -2.01
C ILE A 101 0.19 3.85 -1.52
N ARG A 102 0.10 4.90 -0.69
CA ARG A 102 -1.21 5.41 -0.23
C ARG A 102 -2.07 5.92 -1.37
N LYS A 103 -1.50 6.60 -2.36
CA LYS A 103 -2.25 7.06 -3.55
C LYS A 103 -2.81 5.90 -4.36
N ILE A 104 -2.07 4.79 -4.45
CA ILE A 104 -2.49 3.59 -5.18
C ILE A 104 -3.53 2.80 -4.38
N ALA A 105 -3.29 2.59 -3.09
CA ALA A 105 -4.09 1.74 -2.23
C ALA A 105 -5.41 2.38 -1.76
N VAL A 106 -5.45 3.71 -1.58
CA VAL A 106 -6.60 4.39 -0.96
C VAL A 106 -7.42 5.08 -2.04
N VAL A 107 -8.63 4.57 -2.28
CA VAL A 107 -9.63 5.20 -3.14
C VAL A 107 -10.67 5.89 -2.27
N VAL A 108 -10.66 7.23 -2.26
CA VAL A 108 -11.70 8.03 -1.60
C VAL A 108 -12.91 8.08 -2.51
N LYS A 109 -13.97 7.35 -2.16
CA LYS A 109 -15.24 7.41 -2.88
C LYS A 109 -16.04 8.64 -2.43
N PRO A 110 -16.79 9.29 -3.33
CA PRO A 110 -17.70 10.35 -2.94
C PRO A 110 -18.74 9.79 -1.97
N THR A 111 -19.01 10.53 -0.90
CA THR A 111 -20.10 10.21 0.03
C THR A 111 -21.40 10.77 -0.52
N SER A 112 -22.50 10.05 -0.35
CA SER A 112 -23.84 10.58 -0.63
C SER A 112 -24.25 11.59 0.45
N PHE A 113 -25.07 12.56 0.07
CA PHE A 113 -25.74 13.43 1.02
C PHE A 113 -26.68 12.62 1.92
N PRO A 114 -26.96 13.08 3.15
CA PRO A 114 -27.90 12.41 4.03
C PRO A 114 -29.29 12.37 3.38
N CYS A 115 -30.05 11.33 3.70
CA CYS A 115 -31.40 11.12 3.18
C CYS A 115 -32.39 12.22 3.59
N THR A 116 -32.06 13.03 4.59
CA THR A 116 -32.84 14.20 5.03
C THR A 116 -32.51 15.49 4.28
N LEU A 117 -31.57 15.48 3.32
CA LEU A 117 -31.19 16.69 2.60
C LEU A 117 -32.30 17.05 1.59
N PRO A 118 -32.97 18.21 1.75
CA PRO A 118 -33.93 18.67 0.76
C PRO A 118 -33.21 19.02 -0.55
N ILE A 119 -33.85 18.75 -1.69
CA ILE A 119 -33.30 19.02 -3.03
C ILE A 119 -33.03 20.52 -3.28
N GLY A 120 -33.72 21.41 -2.55
CA GLY A 120 -33.64 22.86 -2.72
C GLY A 120 -34.44 23.33 -3.94
N SER A 121 -35.04 24.52 -3.82
CA SER A 121 -35.94 25.09 -4.85
C SER A 121 -35.28 25.45 -6.17
N GLY A 122 -33.95 25.36 -6.26
CA GLY A 122 -33.17 25.58 -7.50
C GLY A 122 -32.94 24.33 -8.34
N ASN A 123 -33.33 23.15 -7.85
CA ASN A 123 -33.20 21.86 -8.54
C ASN A 123 -34.55 21.30 -9.02
N GLU A 124 -35.62 22.10 -8.93
CA GLU A 124 -36.93 21.76 -9.48
C GLU A 124 -36.89 21.98 -11.01
N GLN A 125 -37.00 20.91 -11.81
CA GLN A 125 -37.26 21.06 -13.25
C GLN A 125 -38.74 21.41 -13.46
N GLU A 126 -39.06 22.08 -14.58
CA GLU A 126 -40.38 22.66 -14.91
C GLU A 126 -41.60 21.73 -14.80
N ASN A 127 -41.44 20.42 -14.55
CA ASN A 127 -42.54 19.46 -14.41
C ASN A 127 -42.35 18.38 -13.33
N THR A 128 -41.39 18.54 -12.41
CA THR A 128 -41.22 17.61 -11.28
C THR A 128 -41.56 18.31 -9.97
N PHE A 129 -42.85 18.31 -9.61
CA PHE A 129 -43.35 18.66 -8.26
C PHE A 129 -42.95 17.63 -7.19
N ASN A 130 -41.78 17.00 -7.35
CA ASN A 130 -41.33 15.96 -6.45
C ASN A 130 -40.60 16.62 -5.28
N ASN A 131 -41.32 16.71 -4.16
CA ASN A 131 -40.79 17.08 -2.85
C ASN A 131 -39.89 15.96 -2.25
N GLN A 132 -39.27 15.16 -3.11
CA GLN A 132 -38.47 13.99 -2.74
C GLN A 132 -37.09 14.45 -2.30
N HIS A 133 -36.47 13.68 -1.41
CA HIS A 133 -35.10 13.92 -0.96
C HIS A 133 -34.10 13.71 -2.10
N PHE A 134 -32.91 14.33 -1.99
CA PHE A 134 -31.86 14.24 -3.01
C PHE A 134 -31.37 12.80 -3.25
N TYR A 135 -31.49 11.92 -2.22
CA TYR A 135 -31.30 10.48 -2.32
C TYR A 135 -32.45 9.75 -1.60
N PRO A 136 -32.88 8.56 -2.07
CA PRO A 136 -33.89 7.75 -1.38
C PRO A 136 -33.36 7.25 -0.02
N CYS A 137 -34.23 7.18 0.98
CA CYS A 137 -33.90 6.56 2.27
C CYS A 137 -33.81 5.04 2.08
N PRO A 138 -32.81 4.36 2.64
CA PRO A 138 -32.87 2.91 2.85
C PRO A 138 -34.10 2.58 3.73
N ASP A 139 -34.78 1.47 3.44
CA ASP A 139 -35.98 1.04 4.19
C ASP A 139 -35.68 0.78 5.69
N ASP A 140 -34.40 0.61 6.04
CA ASP A 140 -33.90 0.26 7.37
C ASP A 140 -33.79 1.46 8.33
N GLU A 141 -34.03 2.69 7.86
CA GLU A 141 -33.93 3.93 8.65
C GLU A 141 -35.29 4.63 8.89
N LEU A 142 -36.41 3.90 8.75
CA LEU A 142 -37.77 4.39 9.00
C LEU A 142 -38.24 4.18 10.45
#